data_AF-A0A7C7MSJ3-F1
#
_entry.id   AF-A0A7C7MSJ3-F1
#
_cell.length_a   1.000
_cell.length_b   1.000
_cell.length_c   1.000
_cell.angle_alpha   90.00
_cell.angle_beta   90.00
_cell.angle_gamma   90.00
#
_symmetry.space_group_name_H-M   'P 1'
#
loop_
_entity.id
_entity.type
_entity.pdbx_description
1 polymer ?
#
loop_
_entity_poly.entity_id
_entity_poly.type
_entity_poly.pdbx_seq_one_letter_code
_entity_poly.pdbx_strand_id
1 'polypeptide(L)'
;MVLDQSTAVAWSVVCLVATIVLYDGYRLLRTKEEISSLGALGSGGYAWQSDSSSEIMRNGTSLVTLGVMMVLPWPFVESSGSPVISVVLFDIFLGIHCLWLMMTKRYAVSRTHLFADGFQYPWESLRWVDWNGGNRIVLQRKGWWIFAPLPIGGTLADLEQVAARIEALKTDEWHLFADESEE
;
A
#
# COMPACT_ATOMS: atom_id res chain seq x y z
N MET A 1 21.17 14.26 32.39
CA MET A 1 20.03 15.21 32.29
C MET A 1 18.79 14.37 32.07
N VAL A 2 17.91 14.28 33.05
CA VAL A 2 16.64 13.54 32.89
C VAL A 2 15.71 14.45 32.10
N LEU A 3 15.26 14.02 30.93
CA LEU A 3 14.25 14.74 30.15
C LEU A 3 12.99 14.84 31.00
N ASP A 4 12.33 16.00 31.00
CA ASP A 4 11.02 16.10 31.62
C ASP A 4 10.04 15.14 30.92
N GLN A 5 8.97 14.76 31.62
CA GLN A 5 8.07 13.71 31.16
C GLN A 5 7.34 14.08 29.86
N SER A 6 6.92 15.34 29.68
CA SER A 6 6.21 15.75 28.45
C SER A 6 7.16 15.76 27.25
N THR A 7 8.38 16.25 27.42
CA THR A 7 9.42 16.18 26.38
C THR A 7 9.77 14.75 26.02
N ALA A 8 9.93 13.86 27.00
CA ALA A 8 10.23 12.45 26.75
C ALA A 8 9.10 11.75 25.96
N VAL A 9 7.84 12.02 26.30
CA VAL A 9 6.68 11.49 25.58
C VAL A 9 6.62 12.05 24.16
N ALA A 10 6.81 13.35 23.97
CA ALA A 10 6.76 13.99 22.66
C ALA A 10 7.81 13.39 21.70
N TRP A 11 9.06 13.24 22.16
CA TRP A 11 10.10 12.60 21.35
C TRP A 11 9.84 11.12 21.09
N SER A 12 9.27 10.39 22.07
CA SER A 12 8.91 8.98 21.87
C SER A 12 7.88 8.81 20.75
N VAL A 13 6.87 9.69 20.71
CA VAL A 13 5.87 9.71 19.63
C VAL A 13 6.53 10.01 18.28
N VAL A 14 7.37 11.05 18.21
CA VAL A 14 8.09 11.41 16.97
C VAL A 14 8.95 10.24 16.47
N CYS A 15 9.71 9.61 17.35
CA CYS A 15 10.56 8.46 16.99
C CYS A 15 9.74 7.27 16.48
N LEU A 16 8.59 6.99 17.11
CA LEU A 16 7.71 5.90 16.68
C LEU A 16 7.12 6.19 15.29
N VAL A 17 6.61 7.40 15.07
CA VAL A 17 6.09 7.82 13.76
C VAL A 17 7.20 7.78 12.71
N ALA A 18 8.37 8.34 13.00
CA ALA A 18 9.52 8.31 12.10
C ALA A 18 9.88 6.87 11.69
N THR A 19 9.90 5.94 12.63
CA THR A 19 10.22 4.53 12.36
C THR A 19 9.23 3.91 11.37
N ILE A 20 7.93 4.11 11.58
CA ILE A 20 6.89 3.57 10.69
C ILE A 20 7.01 4.21 9.30
N VAL A 21 7.12 5.53 9.22
CA VAL A 21 7.18 6.27 7.94
C VAL A 21 8.42 5.89 7.13
N LEU A 22 9.57 5.73 7.79
CA LEU A 22 10.79 5.28 7.13
C LEU A 22 10.69 3.83 6.67
N TYR A 23 10.10 2.95 7.48
CA TYR A 23 9.88 1.55 7.11
C TYR A 23 8.93 1.42 5.90
N ASP A 24 7.83 2.17 5.89
CA ASP A 24 6.88 2.21 4.77
C ASP A 24 7.57 2.68 3.49
N GLY A 25 8.35 3.77 3.57
CA GLY A 25 9.15 4.26 2.44
C GLY A 25 10.16 3.22 1.94
N TYR A 26 10.89 2.56 2.85
CA TYR A 26 11.81 1.48 2.52
C TYR A 26 11.11 0.32 1.80
N ARG A 27 9.93 -0.14 2.29
CA ARG A 27 9.15 -1.21 1.64
C ARG A 27 8.67 -0.80 0.26
N LEU A 28 8.19 0.43 0.09
CA LEU A 28 7.75 0.94 -1.22
C LEU A 28 8.89 0.95 -2.24
N LEU A 29 10.08 1.41 -1.84
CA LEU A 29 11.25 1.43 -2.71
C LEU A 29 11.69 0.01 -3.08
N ARG A 30 11.80 -0.88 -2.10
CA ARG A 30 12.17 -2.29 -2.31
C ARG A 30 11.19 -3.02 -3.22
N THR A 31 9.89 -2.72 -3.14
CA THR A 31 8.88 -3.32 -4.03
C THR A 31 9.14 -2.98 -5.50
N LYS A 32 9.68 -1.79 -5.79
CA LYS A 32 10.05 -1.40 -7.16
C LYS A 32 11.25 -2.17 -7.69
N GLU A 33 12.14 -2.59 -6.79
CA GLU A 33 13.28 -3.44 -7.13
C GLU A 33 12.85 -4.91 -7.30
N GLU A 34 11.97 -5.40 -6.42
CA GLU A 34 11.42 -6.76 -6.47
C GLU A 34 10.55 -6.99 -7.71
N ILE A 35 9.76 -5.98 -8.12
CA ILE A 35 8.93 -6.00 -9.33
C ILE A 35 9.57 -5.07 -10.36
N SER A 36 10.67 -5.52 -10.97
CA SER A 36 11.48 -4.72 -11.88
C SER A 36 10.91 -4.66 -13.30
N SER A 37 10.30 -5.74 -13.79
CA SER A 37 9.58 -5.79 -15.07
C SER A 37 8.08 -5.56 -14.89
N LEU A 38 7.47 -4.92 -15.89
CA LEU A 38 6.02 -4.77 -16.03
C LEU A 38 5.56 -5.54 -17.27
N GLY A 39 4.29 -5.93 -17.30
CA GLY A 39 3.68 -6.74 -18.34
C GLY A 39 3.63 -8.22 -17.98
N ALA A 40 3.53 -9.06 -18.99
CA ALA A 40 3.49 -10.52 -18.83
C ALA A 40 4.82 -11.06 -18.32
N LEU A 41 4.75 -12.05 -17.43
CA LEU A 41 5.88 -12.78 -16.87
C LEU A 41 5.91 -14.19 -17.47
N GLY A 42 7.09 -14.77 -17.70
CA GLY A 42 7.23 -16.09 -18.35
C GLY A 42 6.48 -17.23 -17.66
N SER A 43 6.28 -17.14 -16.34
CA SER A 43 5.47 -18.09 -15.54
C SER A 43 3.94 -17.94 -15.71
N GLY A 44 3.52 -17.10 -16.67
CA GLY A 44 2.13 -16.71 -16.90
C GLY A 44 1.59 -15.62 -15.97
N GLY A 45 2.42 -15.14 -15.04
CA GLY A 45 2.10 -14.02 -14.17
C GLY A 45 1.98 -12.69 -14.91
N TYR A 46 1.57 -11.65 -14.19
CA TYR A 46 1.49 -10.29 -14.74
C TYR A 46 1.89 -9.27 -13.69
N ALA A 47 2.77 -8.35 -14.05
CA ALA A 47 3.21 -7.25 -13.20
C ALA A 47 2.72 -5.92 -13.77
N TRP A 48 2.19 -5.04 -12.93
CA TRP A 48 1.68 -3.74 -13.38
C TRP A 48 1.90 -2.66 -12.33
N GLN A 49 1.60 -1.43 -12.71
CA GLN A 49 1.76 -0.26 -11.87
C GLN A 49 0.45 0.52 -11.80
N SER A 50 0.08 1.00 -10.61
CA SER A 50 -1.04 1.93 -10.49
C SER A 50 -0.71 3.31 -11.04
N ASP A 51 -1.75 4.02 -11.45
CA ASP A 51 -1.66 5.45 -11.77
C ASP A 51 -1.73 6.32 -10.50
N SER A 52 -1.04 7.46 -10.52
CA SER A 52 -1.01 8.40 -9.41
C SER A 52 -2.41 8.93 -9.06
N SER A 53 -3.26 9.16 -10.06
CA SER A 53 -4.64 9.62 -9.83
C SER A 53 -5.47 8.55 -9.12
N SER A 54 -5.22 7.27 -9.45
CA SER A 54 -5.88 6.14 -8.81
C SER A 54 -5.43 5.97 -7.35
N GLU A 55 -4.16 6.21 -7.03
CA GLU A 55 -3.66 6.16 -5.65
C GLU A 55 -4.21 7.30 -4.78
N ILE A 56 -4.32 8.52 -5.32
CA ILE A 56 -4.95 9.64 -4.61
C ILE A 56 -6.41 9.32 -4.30
N MET A 57 -7.16 8.80 -5.28
CA MET A 57 -8.56 8.42 -5.07
C MET A 57 -8.69 7.26 -4.06
N ARG A 58 -7.75 6.31 -4.07
CA ARG A 58 -7.72 5.17 -3.13
C ARG A 58 -7.43 5.60 -1.70
N ASN A 59 -6.50 6.54 -1.50
CA ASN A 59 -6.03 6.97 -0.19
C ASN A 59 -6.58 8.33 0.26
N GLY A 60 -7.54 8.92 -0.47
CA GLY A 60 -8.01 10.29 -0.22
C GLY A 60 -8.54 10.50 1.19
N THR A 61 -9.28 9.53 1.74
CA THR A 61 -9.74 9.57 3.13
C THR A 61 -8.57 9.53 4.12
N SER A 62 -7.57 8.68 3.89
CA SER A 62 -6.35 8.62 4.69
C SER A 62 -5.56 9.92 4.65
N LEU A 63 -5.45 10.57 3.48
CA LEU A 63 -4.78 11.87 3.33
C LEU A 63 -5.48 12.97 4.14
N VAL A 64 -6.82 13.01 4.13
CA VAL A 64 -7.59 13.96 4.94
C VAL A 64 -7.38 13.69 6.44
N THR A 65 -7.42 12.43 6.86
CA THR A 65 -7.16 12.04 8.26
C THR A 65 -5.78 12.49 8.72
N LEU A 66 -4.75 12.28 7.90
CA LEU A 66 -3.39 12.72 8.20
C LEU A 66 -3.28 14.25 8.30
N GLY A 67 -3.95 14.98 7.40
CA GLY A 67 -4.02 16.45 7.48
C GLY A 67 -4.65 16.94 8.79
N VAL A 68 -5.72 16.29 9.25
CA VAL A 68 -6.31 16.60 10.57
C VAL A 68 -5.32 16.27 11.70
N MET A 69 -4.64 15.12 11.62
CA MET A 69 -3.64 14.71 12.62
C MET A 69 -2.45 15.66 12.72
N MET A 70 -2.04 16.31 11.63
CA MET A 70 -1.00 17.35 11.65
C MET A 70 -1.45 18.61 12.39
N VAL A 71 -2.69 19.05 12.15
CA VAL A 71 -3.22 20.28 12.75
C VAL A 71 -3.55 20.10 14.24
N LEU A 72 -3.99 18.90 14.62
CA LEU A 72 -4.51 18.59 15.95
C LEU A 72 -3.60 18.98 17.13
N PRO A 73 -2.27 18.80 17.10
CA PRO A 73 -1.41 19.09 18.25
C PRO A 73 -1.18 20.59 18.48
N TRP A 74 -1.31 21.43 17.46
CA TRP A 74 -0.96 22.85 17.51
C TRP A 74 -1.69 23.64 18.60
N PRO A 75 -3.02 23.49 18.80
CA PRO A 75 -3.73 24.15 19.91
C PRO A 75 -3.25 23.76 21.32
N PHE A 76 -2.51 22.65 21.46
CA PHE A 76 -2.08 22.09 22.75
C PHE A 76 -0.58 22.20 23.00
N VAL A 77 0.21 22.71 22.04
CA VAL A 77 1.67 22.72 22.16
C VAL A 77 2.15 23.58 23.33
N GLU A 78 1.55 24.76 23.51
CA GLU A 78 1.91 25.67 24.61
C GLU A 78 1.46 25.15 25.97
N SER A 79 0.26 24.54 26.05
CA SER A 79 -0.30 24.04 27.31
C SER A 79 0.32 22.74 27.80
N SER A 80 0.84 21.92 26.88
CA SER A 80 1.51 20.65 27.21
C SER A 80 2.97 20.81 27.65
N GLY A 81 3.56 21.99 27.45
CA GLY A 81 4.99 22.22 27.68
C GLY A 81 5.90 21.39 26.75
N SER A 82 5.34 20.83 25.67
CA SER A 82 6.10 20.02 24.72
C SER A 82 6.97 20.92 23.83
N PRO A 83 8.17 20.47 23.42
CA PRO A 83 9.00 21.24 22.51
C PRO A 83 8.28 21.48 21.18
N VAL A 84 8.18 22.74 20.73
CA VAL A 84 7.55 23.06 19.43
C VAL A 84 8.20 22.28 18.27
N ILE A 85 9.51 22.06 18.35
CA ILE A 85 10.26 21.30 17.35
C ILE A 85 9.77 19.86 17.18
N SER A 86 9.27 19.20 18.24
CA SER A 86 8.76 17.84 18.11
C SER A 86 7.45 17.80 17.32
N VAL A 87 6.60 18.81 17.46
CA VAL A 87 5.35 18.94 16.67
C VAL A 87 5.67 19.21 15.19
N VAL A 88 6.64 20.09 14.92
CA VAL A 88 7.09 20.34 13.55
C VAL A 88 7.66 19.07 12.89
N LEU A 89 8.48 18.30 13.61
CA LEU A 89 9.01 17.05 13.08
C LEU A 89 7.93 15.99 12.87
N PHE A 90 6.96 15.92 13.79
CA PHE A 90 5.78 15.06 13.62
C PHE A 90 5.03 15.39 12.32
N ASP A 91 4.76 16.68 12.05
CA ASP A 91 4.11 17.12 10.81
C ASP A 91 4.93 16.78 9.57
N ILE A 92 6.26 16.94 9.63
CA ILE A 92 7.16 16.56 8.53
C ILE A 92 7.05 15.07 8.24
N PHE A 93 7.08 14.20 9.25
CA PHE A 93 6.97 12.75 9.03
C PHE A 93 5.59 12.36 8.50
N LEU A 94 4.51 12.95 9.00
CA LEU A 94 3.18 12.72 8.42
C LEU A 94 3.10 13.24 6.97
N GLY A 95 3.79 14.34 6.66
CA GLY A 95 3.86 14.91 5.31
C GLY A 95 4.56 13.96 4.35
N ILE A 96 5.68 13.38 4.78
CA ILE A 96 6.38 12.31 4.05
C ILE A 96 5.47 11.10 3.86
N HIS A 97 4.70 10.71 4.88
CA HIS A 97 3.73 9.61 4.77
C HIS A 97 2.63 9.90 3.75
N CYS A 98 2.11 11.13 3.69
CA CYS A 98 1.19 11.54 2.63
C CYS A 98 1.81 11.37 1.23
N LEU A 99 3.09 11.73 1.06
CA LEU A 99 3.80 11.50 -0.21
C LEU A 99 3.86 10.02 -0.56
N TRP A 100 4.17 9.15 0.42
CA TRP A 100 4.16 7.69 0.24
C TRP A 100 2.81 7.14 -0.21
N LEU A 101 1.71 7.67 0.31
CA LEU A 101 0.36 7.29 -0.12
C LEU A 101 0.02 7.77 -1.53
N MET A 102 0.66 8.82 -2.04
CA MET A 102 0.41 9.33 -3.39
C MET A 102 1.32 8.68 -4.45
N MET A 103 2.38 8.00 -4.04
CA MET A 103 3.29 7.34 -4.98
C MET A 103 2.59 6.17 -5.68
N THR A 104 2.89 6.03 -6.98
CA THR A 104 2.49 4.86 -7.75
C THR A 104 3.08 3.59 -7.17
N LYS A 105 2.24 2.56 -7.10
CA LYS A 105 2.56 1.27 -6.49
C LYS A 105 2.69 0.22 -7.58
N ARG A 106 3.62 -0.71 -7.39
CA ARG A 106 3.79 -1.87 -8.28
C ARG A 106 3.13 -3.08 -7.64
N TYR A 107 2.47 -3.85 -8.49
CA TYR A 107 1.74 -5.05 -8.14
C TYR A 107 2.16 -6.18 -9.08
N ALA A 108 2.03 -7.41 -8.61
CA ALA A 108 2.20 -8.56 -9.47
C ALA A 108 1.25 -9.69 -9.07
N VAL A 109 0.78 -10.43 -10.06
CA VAL A 109 -0.02 -11.65 -9.89
C VAL A 109 0.79 -12.82 -10.38
N SER A 110 0.89 -13.84 -9.54
CA SER A 110 1.49 -15.14 -9.86
C SER A 110 0.48 -16.25 -9.58
N ARG A 111 0.82 -17.48 -9.97
CA ARG A 111 -0.02 -18.65 -9.73
C ARG A 111 -0.30 -18.92 -8.25
N THR A 112 0.59 -18.51 -7.34
CA THR A 112 0.49 -18.83 -5.91
C THR A 112 0.17 -17.62 -5.04
N HIS A 113 0.67 -16.44 -5.42
CA HIS A 113 0.58 -15.22 -4.63
C HIS A 113 0.17 -13.99 -5.45
N LEU A 114 -0.52 -13.08 -4.78
CA LEU A 114 -0.64 -11.68 -5.16
C LEU A 114 0.42 -10.86 -4.41
N PHE A 115 1.18 -10.07 -5.15
CA PHE A 115 2.13 -9.10 -4.64
C PHE A 115 1.48 -7.73 -4.67
N ALA A 116 1.21 -7.15 -3.50
CA ALA A 116 0.54 -5.86 -3.38
C ALA A 116 1.03 -5.08 -2.16
N ASP A 117 1.16 -3.76 -2.29
CA ASP A 117 1.61 -2.87 -1.20
C ASP A 117 2.95 -3.29 -0.55
N GLY A 118 3.82 -3.96 -1.31
CA GLY A 118 5.04 -4.53 -0.77
C GLY A 118 4.80 -5.68 0.19
N PHE A 119 3.75 -6.47 0.02
CA PHE A 119 3.52 -7.72 0.73
C PHE A 119 3.10 -8.82 -0.24
N GLN A 120 3.30 -10.07 0.17
CA GLN A 120 2.88 -11.25 -0.58
C GLN A 120 1.64 -11.84 0.11
N TYR A 121 0.59 -12.04 -0.66
CA TYR A 121 -0.68 -12.60 -0.19
C TYR A 121 -0.96 -13.90 -0.91
N PRO A 122 -1.01 -15.05 -0.23
CA PRO A 122 -1.35 -16.30 -0.87
C PRO A 122 -2.82 -16.27 -1.29
N TRP A 123 -3.15 -16.81 -2.46
CA TRP A 123 -4.53 -16.75 -2.99
C TRP A 123 -5.56 -17.40 -2.08
N GLU A 124 -5.16 -18.40 -1.29
CA GLU A 124 -6.00 -19.03 -0.29
C GLU A 124 -6.53 -18.04 0.77
N SER A 125 -5.82 -16.94 1.03
CA SER A 125 -6.19 -15.90 1.99
C SER A 125 -7.12 -14.84 1.40
N LEU A 126 -7.32 -14.86 0.08
CA LEU A 126 -8.08 -13.88 -0.67
C LEU A 126 -9.36 -14.49 -1.24
N ARG A 127 -10.36 -13.64 -1.43
CA ARG A 127 -11.62 -13.98 -2.06
C ARG A 127 -11.89 -12.98 -3.18
N TRP A 128 -11.81 -13.49 -4.40
CA TRP A 128 -12.35 -12.83 -5.59
C TRP A 128 -13.86 -13.06 -5.66
N VAL A 129 -14.62 -11.99 -5.90
CA VAL A 129 -16.06 -12.05 -6.10
C VAL A 129 -16.37 -11.91 -7.58
N ASP A 130 -15.97 -10.77 -8.16
CA ASP A 130 -16.04 -10.47 -9.60
C ASP A 130 -15.42 -9.07 -9.83
N TRP A 131 -15.27 -8.66 -11.09
CA TRP A 131 -14.92 -7.29 -11.46
C TRP A 131 -15.75 -6.77 -12.64
N ASN A 132 -16.58 -5.78 -12.37
CA ASN A 132 -17.47 -5.15 -13.36
C ASN A 132 -16.81 -4.00 -14.14
N GLY A 133 -15.48 -4.01 -14.28
CA GLY A 133 -14.71 -2.90 -14.86
C GLY A 133 -14.43 -1.74 -13.90
N GLY A 134 -13.63 -0.78 -14.35
CA GLY A 134 -13.25 0.42 -13.61
C GLY A 134 -11.73 0.57 -13.43
N ASN A 135 -11.30 1.37 -12.45
CA ASN A 135 -9.88 1.65 -12.17
C ASN A 135 -9.31 0.90 -10.96
N ARG A 136 -10.10 -0.01 -10.38
CA ARG A 136 -9.64 -0.88 -9.28
C ARG A 136 -10.36 -2.22 -9.27
N ILE A 137 -9.64 -3.22 -8.81
CA ILE A 137 -10.16 -4.52 -8.38
C ILE A 137 -10.17 -4.53 -6.85
N VAL A 138 -11.24 -5.05 -6.23
CA VAL A 138 -11.32 -5.14 -4.76
C VAL A 138 -11.36 -6.61 -4.34
N LEU A 139 -10.28 -7.06 -3.73
CA LEU A 139 -10.17 -8.41 -3.19
C LEU A 139 -10.56 -8.43 -1.71
N GLN A 140 -11.44 -9.35 -1.34
CA GLN A 140 -11.81 -9.53 0.07
C GLN A 140 -10.80 -10.42 0.75
N ARG A 141 -10.39 -10.08 1.98
CA ARG A 141 -9.51 -10.94 2.78
C ARG A 141 -10.34 -11.91 3.61
N LYS A 142 -9.88 -13.14 3.77
CA LYS A 142 -10.53 -14.15 4.63
C LYS A 142 -10.15 -13.93 6.11
N GLY A 143 -10.94 -14.50 7.01
CA GLY A 143 -10.73 -14.42 8.46
C GLY A 143 -11.08 -13.06 9.06
N TRP A 144 -10.34 -12.63 10.10
CA TRP A 144 -10.54 -11.37 10.81
C TRP A 144 -10.31 -10.11 9.97
N TRP A 145 -9.73 -10.26 8.77
CA TRP A 145 -9.39 -9.15 7.88
C TRP A 145 -10.50 -8.80 6.87
N ILE A 146 -11.71 -9.35 7.02
CA ILE A 146 -12.82 -9.06 6.09
C ILE A 146 -13.21 -7.57 6.01
N PHE A 147 -12.94 -6.80 7.07
CA PHE A 147 -13.19 -5.36 7.11
C PHE A 147 -12.06 -4.52 6.48
N ALA A 148 -10.98 -5.17 6.06
CA ALA A 148 -9.84 -4.55 5.38
C ALA A 148 -9.74 -5.10 3.95
N PRO A 149 -10.68 -4.73 3.05
CA PRO A 149 -10.59 -5.13 1.65
C PRO A 149 -9.29 -4.61 1.05
N LEU A 150 -8.77 -5.36 0.07
CA LEU A 150 -7.53 -5.03 -0.63
C LEU A 150 -7.85 -4.49 -2.03
N PRO A 151 -7.99 -3.16 -2.19
CA PRO A 151 -8.12 -2.54 -3.49
C PRO A 151 -6.76 -2.53 -4.19
N ILE A 152 -6.68 -3.11 -5.38
CA ILE A 152 -5.54 -2.99 -6.30
C ILE A 152 -5.94 -2.10 -7.48
N GLY A 153 -5.14 -1.07 -7.74
CA GLY A 153 -5.39 -0.08 -8.81
C GLY A 153 -4.52 -0.36 -10.03
N GLY A 154 -4.94 0.16 -11.19
CA GLY A 154 -4.23 -0.03 -12.46
C GLY A 154 -4.97 0.64 -13.61
N THR A 155 -4.37 0.63 -14.79
CA THR A 155 -5.10 1.02 -16.01
C THR A 155 -6.15 -0.04 -16.35
N LEU A 156 -7.17 0.31 -17.14
CA LEU A 156 -8.20 -0.64 -17.53
C LEU A 156 -7.60 -1.89 -18.21
N ALA A 157 -6.65 -1.69 -19.12
CA ALA A 157 -5.96 -2.77 -19.83
C ALA A 157 -5.18 -3.69 -18.87
N ASP A 158 -4.48 -3.12 -17.89
CA ASP A 158 -3.78 -3.93 -16.89
C ASP A 158 -4.76 -4.73 -16.02
N LEU A 159 -5.86 -4.10 -15.59
CA LEU A 159 -6.84 -4.74 -14.73
C LEU A 159 -7.62 -5.84 -15.45
N GLU A 160 -7.87 -5.70 -16.76
CA GLU A 160 -8.41 -6.78 -17.61
C GLU A 160 -7.47 -7.99 -17.63
N GLN A 161 -6.17 -7.75 -17.85
CA GLN A 161 -5.15 -8.82 -17.83
C GLN A 161 -5.05 -9.52 -16.47
N VAL A 162 -5.21 -8.76 -15.39
CA VAL A 162 -5.19 -9.27 -14.02
C VAL A 162 -6.46 -10.05 -13.70
N ALA A 163 -7.64 -9.52 -14.05
CA ALA A 163 -8.92 -10.20 -13.83
C ALA A 163 -8.95 -11.56 -14.54
N ALA A 164 -8.54 -11.61 -15.81
CA ALA A 164 -8.47 -12.84 -16.59
C ALA A 164 -7.57 -13.90 -15.94
N ARG A 165 -6.43 -13.50 -15.36
CA ARG A 165 -5.52 -14.40 -14.64
C ARG A 165 -6.08 -14.89 -13.30
N ILE A 166 -6.79 -14.03 -12.57
CA ILE A 166 -7.46 -14.41 -11.32
C ILE A 166 -8.60 -15.41 -11.61
N GLU A 167 -9.33 -15.22 -12.72
CA GLU A 167 -10.36 -16.15 -13.18
C GLU A 167 -9.76 -17.49 -13.60
N ALA A 168 -8.69 -17.48 -14.42
CA ALA A 168 -8.00 -18.70 -14.83
C ALA A 168 -7.40 -19.48 -13.65
N LEU A 169 -6.99 -18.78 -12.57
CA LEU A 169 -6.57 -19.44 -11.34
C LEU A 169 -7.71 -20.19 -10.64
N LYS A 170 -8.96 -19.73 -10.78
CA LYS A 170 -10.14 -20.41 -10.24
C LYS A 170 -10.64 -21.54 -11.13
N THR A 171 -10.49 -21.43 -12.44
CA THR A 171 -10.92 -22.44 -13.42
C THR A 171 -9.84 -23.47 -13.75
N ASP A 172 -8.64 -23.33 -13.16
CA ASP A 172 -7.45 -24.16 -13.44
C ASP A 172 -6.93 -24.04 -14.90
N GLU A 173 -7.17 -22.88 -15.51
CA GLU A 173 -6.79 -22.54 -16.89
C GLU A 173 -5.54 -21.66 -16.95
N TRP A 174 -4.74 -21.62 -15.88
CA TRP A 174 -3.53 -20.78 -15.80
C TRP A 174 -2.52 -21.07 -16.93
N HIS A 175 -2.49 -22.31 -17.42
CA HIS A 175 -1.62 -22.74 -18.52
C HIS A 175 -1.84 -21.92 -19.80
N LEU A 176 -3.01 -21.30 -19.99
CA LEU A 176 -3.27 -20.41 -21.14
C LEU A 176 -2.42 -19.14 -21.14
N PHE A 177 -1.82 -18.80 -20.00
CA PHE A 177 -0.96 -17.61 -19.85
C PHE A 177 0.52 -17.96 -19.75
N ALA A 178 0.87 -19.19 -19.41
CA ALA A 178 2.25 -19.61 -19.26
C ALA A 178 2.84 -19.99 -20.62
N ASP A 179 4.05 -19.53 -20.93
CA ASP A 179 4.76 -19.97 -22.12
C ASP A 179 5.26 -21.41 -21.90
N GLU A 180 4.87 -22.35 -22.77
CA GLU A 180 5.24 -23.77 -22.71
C GLU A 180 6.77 -24.03 -22.88
N SER A 181 7.59 -22.99 -23.03
CA SER A 181 9.02 -23.09 -23.32
C SER A 181 9.95 -23.10 -22.09
N GLU A 182 9.42 -23.03 -20.87
CA GLU A 182 10.21 -23.08 -19.62
C GLU A 182 9.74 -24.22 -18.67
N GLU A 183 9.64 -25.45 -19.19
CA GLU A 183 9.67 -26.70 -18.39
C GLU A 183 11.06 -27.34 -18.37
#